data_AF-K1TBR4-F1
#
_entry.id   AF-K1TBR4-F1
#
_cell.length_a   1.000
_cell.length_b   1.000
_cell.length_c   1.000
_cell.angle_alpha   90.00
_cell.angle_beta   90.00
_cell.angle_gamma   90.00
#
_symmetry.space_group_name_H-M   'P 1'
#
loop_
_entity.id
_entity.type
_entity.pdbx_description
1 polymer ?
#
loop_
_entity_poly.entity_id
_entity_poly.type
_entity_poly.pdbx_seq_one_letter_code
_entity_poly.pdbx_strand_id
1 'polypeptide(L)'
;MIKETCRINAGRLPVLVCISDTSIVESIHLAHVGAECGASAVVSAPPYYFAPGQPELAEFYEDLIPQLPLPIFLYNMPSHTKVNFAPATIQRIARNPQVVGFKDSSANAVYFQSVMYVMKDRQDFAMLVGPEEITAECVLLGGHGGIERR
;
A
#
# COMPACT_ATOMS: atom_id res chain seq x y z
N MET A 1 -0.63 0.68 20.13
CA MET A 1 0.30 -0.03 19.22
C MET A 1 1.16 0.96 18.46
N ILE A 2 0.63 1.80 17.55
CA ILE A 2 1.39 2.83 16.79
C ILE A 2 2.37 3.64 17.67
N LYS A 3 1.84 4.30 18.71
CA LYS A 3 2.63 5.13 19.66
C LYS A 3 3.81 4.37 20.26
N GLU A 4 3.57 3.18 20.81
CA GLU A 4 4.61 2.37 21.43
C GLU A 4 5.65 1.86 20.42
N THR A 5 5.20 1.41 19.24
CA THR A 5 6.12 0.97 18.17
C THR A 5 7.06 2.08 17.76
N CYS A 6 6.54 3.28 17.49
CA CYS A 6 7.38 4.42 17.13
C CYS A 6 8.33 4.84 18.26
N ARG A 7 7.83 4.89 19.51
CA ARG A 7 8.63 5.21 20.70
C ARG A 7 9.79 4.22 20.89
N ILE A 8 9.52 2.92 20.78
CA ILE A 8 10.54 1.87 20.92
C ILE A 8 11.50 1.89 19.73
N ASN A 9 10.99 2.12 18.51
CA ASN A 9 11.83 2.20 17.31
C ASN A 9 12.82 3.36 17.40
N ALA A 10 12.42 4.49 18.00
CA ALA A 10 13.28 5.66 18.22
C ALA A 10 14.00 6.13 16.95
N GLY A 11 13.32 6.07 15.80
CA GLY A 11 13.84 6.49 14.49
C GLY A 11 14.88 5.55 13.87
N ARG A 12 15.12 4.35 14.43
CA ARG A 12 16.13 3.41 13.91
C ARG A 12 15.78 2.83 12.55
N LEU A 13 14.49 2.57 12.30
CA LEU A 13 13.97 2.04 11.04
C LEU A 13 12.76 2.86 10.56
N PRO A 14 12.48 2.90 9.24
CA PRO A 14 11.22 3.43 8.74
C PRO A 14 10.05 2.62 9.29
N VAL A 15 9.00 3.32 9.75
CA VAL A 15 7.77 2.68 10.25
C VAL A 15 6.63 2.97 9.28
N LEU A 16 5.99 1.91 8.81
CA LEU A 16 4.80 2.00 7.96
C LEU A 16 3.57 1.65 8.80
N VAL A 17 2.54 2.51 8.78
CA VAL A 17 1.31 2.31 9.55
C VAL A 17 0.17 1.88 8.62
N CYS A 18 -0.43 0.72 8.88
CA CYS A 18 -1.64 0.31 8.17
C CYS A 18 -2.84 1.13 8.68
N ILE A 19 -3.49 1.86 7.78
CA ILE A 19 -4.64 2.73 8.08
C ILE A 19 -5.94 2.21 7.45
N SER A 20 -5.98 0.94 7.07
CA SER A 20 -7.15 0.35 6.41
C SER A 20 -8.29 0.20 7.42
N ASP A 21 -9.37 0.95 7.24
CA ASP A 21 -10.57 0.92 8.08
C ASP A 21 -11.83 1.03 7.21
N THR A 22 -13.01 0.67 7.74
CA THR A 22 -14.28 0.90 7.04
C THR A 22 -14.71 2.36 7.09
N SER A 23 -14.21 3.12 8.06
CA SER A 23 -14.43 4.55 8.20
C SER A 23 -13.24 5.33 7.62
N ILE A 24 -13.52 6.16 6.62
CA ILE A 24 -12.52 7.09 6.04
C ILE A 24 -12.02 8.05 7.12
N VAL A 25 -12.90 8.52 8.01
CA VAL A 25 -12.54 9.42 9.11
C VAL A 25 -11.53 8.77 10.05
N GLU A 26 -11.74 7.49 10.39
CA GLU A 26 -10.77 6.75 11.23
C GLU A 26 -9.48 6.47 10.47
N SER A 27 -9.53 6.15 9.18
CA SER A 27 -8.34 5.96 8.34
C SER A 27 -7.45 7.21 8.33
N ILE A 28 -8.05 8.39 8.16
CA ILE A 28 -7.37 9.69 8.21
C ILE A 28 -6.85 9.97 9.62
N HIS A 29 -7.66 9.71 10.66
CA HIS A 29 -7.23 9.88 12.05
C HIS A 29 -5.99 9.03 12.37
N LEU A 30 -5.98 7.75 11.97
CA LEU A 30 -4.84 6.85 12.14
C LEU A 30 -3.60 7.34 11.38
N ALA A 31 -3.78 7.93 10.20
CA ALA A 31 -2.69 8.53 9.43
C ALA A 31 -2.06 9.72 10.17
N HIS A 32 -2.87 10.60 10.78
CA HIS A 32 -2.40 11.70 11.62
C HIS A 32 -1.70 11.19 12.89
N VAL A 33 -2.27 10.21 13.59
CA VAL A 33 -1.61 9.58 14.75
C VAL A 33 -0.27 8.99 14.36
N GLY A 34 -0.18 8.33 13.19
CA GLY A 34 1.08 7.83 12.64
C GLY A 34 2.10 8.93 12.40
N ALA A 35 1.69 10.03 11.75
CA ALA A 35 2.55 11.18 11.48
C ALA A 35 3.07 11.84 12.75
N GLU A 36 2.20 12.09 13.74
CA GLU A 36 2.57 12.65 15.05
C GLU A 36 3.57 11.75 15.80
N CYS A 37 3.49 10.44 15.60
CA CYS A 37 4.43 9.48 16.19
C CYS A 37 5.72 9.32 15.39
N GLY A 38 5.89 9.97 14.24
CA GLY A 38 7.08 9.86 13.40
C GLY A 38 7.10 8.64 12.48
N ALA A 39 5.93 8.11 12.08
CA ALA A 39 5.85 7.13 11.01
C ALA A 39 6.32 7.72 9.67
N SER A 40 6.88 6.88 8.80
CA SER A 40 7.47 7.29 7.53
C SER A 40 6.48 7.24 6.37
N ALA A 41 5.51 6.32 6.42
CA ALA A 41 4.46 6.20 5.41
C ALA A 41 3.23 5.49 6.00
N VAL A 42 2.12 5.55 5.28
CA VAL A 42 0.91 4.79 5.57
C VAL A 42 0.66 3.71 4.51
N VAL A 43 -0.10 2.69 4.87
CA VAL A 43 -0.47 1.57 4.00
C VAL A 43 -1.98 1.43 4.03
N SER A 44 -2.63 1.41 2.86
CA SER A 44 -4.09 1.33 2.77
C SER A 44 -4.53 0.29 1.75
N ALA A 45 -5.41 -0.61 2.18
CA ALA A 45 -6.10 -1.57 1.34
C ALA A 45 -7.46 -1.03 0.88
N PRO A 46 -8.00 -1.54 -0.24
CA PRO A 46 -9.33 -1.16 -0.72
C PRO A 46 -10.39 -1.30 0.36
N PRO A 47 -11.43 -0.44 0.34
CA PRO A 47 -12.64 -0.66 1.13
C PRO A 47 -13.19 -2.07 0.86
N TYR A 48 -13.47 -2.81 1.92
CA TYR A 48 -13.94 -4.20 1.84
C TYR A 48 -15.43 -4.35 2.11
N TYR A 49 -16.07 -3.30 2.64
CA TYR A 49 -17.51 -3.31 2.95
C TYR A 49 -18.37 -3.13 1.70
N PHE A 50 -17.91 -2.31 0.75
CA PHE A 50 -18.45 -2.24 -0.61
C PHE A 50 -17.35 -2.68 -1.57
N ALA A 51 -17.71 -3.40 -2.64
CA ALA A 51 -16.76 -3.82 -3.67
C ALA A 51 -16.80 -2.79 -4.82
N PRO A 52 -15.98 -1.71 -4.78
CA PRO A 52 -15.97 -0.73 -5.85
C PRO A 52 -15.51 -1.36 -7.17
N GLY A 53 -16.02 -0.82 -8.27
CA GLY A 53 -15.39 -1.00 -9.57
C GLY A 53 -14.05 -0.28 -9.63
N GLN A 54 -13.33 -0.46 -10.73
CA GLN A 54 -12.01 0.14 -10.90
C GLN A 54 -12.03 1.68 -10.99
N PRO A 55 -13.01 2.32 -11.67
CA PRO A 55 -13.14 3.78 -11.66
C PRO A 55 -13.39 4.33 -10.24
N GLU A 56 -14.31 3.72 -9.51
CA GLU A 56 -14.70 4.15 -8.16
C GLU A 56 -13.56 3.92 -7.16
N LEU A 57 -12.78 2.86 -7.34
CA LEU A 57 -11.58 2.60 -6.55
C LEU A 57 -10.51 3.67 -6.79
N ALA A 58 -10.33 4.11 -8.04
CA ALA A 58 -9.40 5.20 -8.34
C ALA A 58 -9.87 6.52 -7.69
N GLU A 59 -11.15 6.86 -7.85
CA GLU A 59 -11.76 8.06 -7.27
C GLU A 59 -11.64 8.07 -5.74
N PHE A 60 -11.91 6.94 -5.09
CA PHE A 60 -11.73 6.79 -3.65
C PHE A 60 -10.32 7.18 -3.18
N TYR A 61 -9.28 6.72 -3.88
CA TYR A 61 -7.90 7.07 -3.52
C TYR A 61 -7.54 8.51 -3.94
N GLU A 62 -8.04 8.99 -5.08
CA GLU A 62 -7.86 10.38 -5.52
C GLU A 62 -8.43 11.38 -4.51
N ASP A 63 -9.53 11.02 -3.83
CA ASP A 63 -10.13 11.81 -2.75
C ASP A 63 -9.42 11.64 -1.39
N LEU A 64 -8.94 10.43 -1.08
CA LEU A 64 -8.27 10.12 0.19
C LEU A 64 -6.86 10.73 0.27
N ILE A 65 -6.05 10.56 -0.78
CA ILE A 65 -4.61 10.89 -0.75
C ILE A 65 -4.33 12.35 -0.34
N PRO A 66 -5.04 13.38 -0.86
CA PRO A 66 -4.80 14.77 -0.49
C PRO A 66 -5.00 15.09 1.00
N GLN A 67 -5.75 14.23 1.71
CA GLN A 67 -6.04 14.40 3.14
C GLN A 67 -4.99 13.72 4.03
N LEU A 68 -4.06 12.93 3.45
CA LEU A 68 -3.07 12.19 4.21
C LEU A 68 -1.83 13.05 4.52
N PRO A 69 -1.34 13.03 5.78
CA PRO A 69 -0.13 13.75 6.17
C PRO A 69 1.17 13.07 5.75
N LEU A 70 1.10 11.84 5.23
CA LEU A 70 2.26 10.98 4.91
C LEU A 70 2.12 10.36 3.51
N PRO A 71 3.24 9.95 2.88
CA PRO A 71 3.22 9.12 1.69
C PRO A 71 2.45 7.81 1.92
N ILE A 72 1.88 7.26 0.85
CA ILE A 72 1.02 6.08 0.91
C ILE A 72 1.54 4.94 0.04
N PHE A 73 1.42 3.73 0.57
CA PHE A 73 1.50 2.48 -0.17
C PHE A 73 0.09 1.93 -0.41
N LEU A 74 -0.20 1.58 -1.66
CA LEU A 74 -1.40 0.84 -2.01
C LEU A 74 -1.23 -0.62 -1.59
N TYR A 75 -2.23 -1.20 -0.92
CA TYR A 75 -2.15 -2.57 -0.41
C TYR A 75 -3.20 -3.48 -1.05
N ASN A 76 -2.76 -4.37 -1.93
CA ASN A 76 -3.61 -5.38 -2.51
C ASN A 76 -3.70 -6.64 -1.63
N MET A 77 -4.90 -6.95 -1.14
CA MET A 77 -5.16 -8.13 -0.31
C MET A 77 -6.54 -8.73 -0.64
N PRO A 78 -6.71 -9.28 -1.86
CA PRO A 78 -8.02 -9.71 -2.37
C PRO A 78 -8.68 -10.82 -1.55
N SER A 79 -7.90 -11.62 -0.79
CA SER A 79 -8.44 -12.63 0.12
C SER A 79 -9.32 -12.04 1.24
N HIS A 80 -9.11 -10.76 1.60
CA HIS A 80 -9.86 -10.07 2.64
C HIS A 80 -10.78 -8.99 2.07
N THR A 81 -10.34 -8.28 1.03
CA THR A 81 -11.09 -7.18 0.44
C THR A 81 -12.09 -7.62 -0.63
N LYS A 82 -11.89 -8.80 -1.23
CA LYS A 82 -12.59 -9.29 -2.44
C LYS A 82 -12.47 -8.35 -3.65
N VAL A 83 -11.57 -7.38 -3.58
CA VAL A 83 -11.31 -6.36 -4.60
C VAL A 83 -9.82 -6.42 -4.93
N ASN A 84 -9.52 -6.58 -6.20
CA ASN A 84 -8.16 -6.56 -6.72
C ASN A 84 -7.95 -5.23 -7.46
N PHE A 85 -6.79 -4.59 -7.30
CA PHE A 85 -6.46 -3.44 -8.13
C PHE A 85 -6.11 -3.89 -9.54
N ALA A 86 -6.72 -3.32 -10.58
CA ALA A 86 -6.21 -3.49 -11.93
C ALA A 86 -4.88 -2.74 -12.09
N PRO A 87 -3.92 -3.24 -12.89
CA PRO A 87 -2.64 -2.55 -13.12
C PRO A 87 -2.82 -1.10 -13.62
N ALA A 88 -3.80 -0.86 -14.51
CA ALA A 88 -4.12 0.48 -14.99
C ALA A 88 -4.65 1.40 -13.88
N THR A 89 -5.39 0.87 -12.90
CA THR A 89 -5.89 1.61 -11.74
C THR A 89 -4.72 2.04 -10.84
N ILE A 90 -3.77 1.14 -10.59
CA ILE A 90 -2.54 1.45 -9.85
C ILE A 90 -1.78 2.56 -10.56
N GLN A 91 -1.57 2.43 -11.87
CA GLN A 91 -0.86 3.44 -12.66
C GLN A 91 -1.57 4.81 -12.62
N ARG A 92 -2.91 4.84 -12.66
CA ARG A 92 -3.71 6.07 -12.52
C ARG A 92 -3.50 6.71 -11.17
N ILE A 93 -3.71 5.97 -10.07
CA ILE A 93 -3.57 6.48 -8.70
C ILE A 93 -2.13 6.93 -8.44
N ALA A 94 -1.15 6.16 -8.92
CA ALA A 94 0.26 6.43 -8.75
C ALA A 94 0.74 7.71 -9.45
N ARG A 95 -0.05 8.34 -10.32
CA ARG A 95 0.28 9.68 -10.87
C ARG A 95 0.44 10.73 -9.78
N ASN A 96 -0.21 10.55 -8.62
CA ASN A 96 0.01 11.39 -7.46
C ASN A 96 1.36 11.02 -6.80
N PRO A 97 2.29 11.99 -6.61
CA PRO A 97 3.62 11.72 -6.06
C PRO A 97 3.62 11.27 -4.59
N GLN A 98 2.53 11.45 -3.85
CA GLN A 98 2.39 10.89 -2.50
C GLN A 98 2.24 9.36 -2.52
N VAL A 99 1.90 8.75 -3.67
CA VAL A 99 1.78 7.30 -3.81
C VAL A 99 3.15 6.74 -4.21
N VAL A 100 3.83 6.17 -3.22
CA VAL A 100 5.25 5.81 -3.29
C VAL A 100 5.48 4.31 -3.46
N GLY A 101 4.43 3.50 -3.40
CA GLY A 101 4.57 2.08 -3.66
C GLY A 101 3.30 1.26 -3.61
N PHE A 102 3.49 -0.02 -3.84
CA PHE A 102 2.48 -1.05 -3.89
C PHE A 102 2.95 -2.27 -3.13
N LYS A 103 2.10 -2.80 -2.25
CA LYS A 103 2.27 -4.08 -1.58
C LYS A 103 1.24 -5.06 -2.08
N ASP A 104 1.66 -6.21 -2.59
CA ASP A 104 0.77 -7.28 -3.03
C ASP A 104 0.78 -8.47 -2.07
N SER A 105 -0.41 -8.94 -1.66
CA SER A 105 -0.60 -10.18 -0.90
C SER A 105 -1.53 -11.16 -1.61
N SER A 106 -1.62 -11.08 -2.94
CA SER A 106 -2.44 -11.97 -3.77
C SER A 106 -1.85 -13.38 -3.97
N ALA A 107 -0.56 -13.57 -3.70
CA ALA A 107 0.22 -14.77 -4.06
C ALA A 107 0.21 -15.10 -5.57
N ASN A 108 -0.09 -14.12 -6.41
CA ASN A 108 -0.16 -14.29 -7.86
C ASN A 108 1.01 -13.56 -8.54
N ALA A 109 2.07 -14.30 -8.85
CA ALA A 109 3.25 -13.77 -9.51
C ALA A 109 2.92 -13.15 -10.88
N VAL A 110 2.04 -13.75 -11.67
CA VAL A 110 1.61 -13.22 -12.99
C VAL A 110 0.98 -11.83 -12.84
N TYR A 111 0.11 -11.68 -11.85
CA TYR A 111 -0.48 -10.39 -11.52
C TYR A 111 0.58 -9.37 -11.07
N PHE A 112 1.46 -9.74 -10.14
CA PHE A 112 2.52 -8.87 -9.67
C PHE A 112 3.42 -8.37 -10.81
N GLN A 113 3.80 -9.27 -11.73
CA GLN A 113 4.55 -8.93 -12.95
C GLN A 113 3.80 -7.93 -13.85
N SER A 114 2.48 -8.10 -14.00
CA SER A 114 1.66 -7.16 -14.78
C SER A 114 1.66 -5.74 -14.19
N VAL A 115 1.68 -5.62 -12.86
CA VAL A 115 1.79 -4.32 -12.18
C VAL A 115 3.19 -3.74 -12.34
N MET A 116 4.23 -4.55 -12.18
CA MET A 116 5.61 -4.09 -12.40
C MET A 116 5.80 -3.56 -13.83
N TYR A 117 5.24 -4.25 -14.83
CA TYR A 117 5.34 -3.83 -16.22
C TYR A 117 4.74 -2.43 -16.47
N VAL A 118 3.57 -2.12 -15.92
CA VAL A 118 2.95 -0.80 -16.09
C VAL A 118 3.62 0.30 -15.25
N MET A 119 4.37 -0.08 -14.21
CA MET A 119 5.10 0.84 -13.33
C MET A 119 6.59 0.96 -13.67
N LYS A 120 7.08 0.30 -14.72
CA LYS A 120 8.52 0.23 -15.08
C LYS A 120 9.20 1.59 -15.23
N ASP A 121 8.47 2.63 -15.61
CA ASP A 121 8.99 3.99 -15.84
C ASP A 121 9.05 4.82 -14.53
N ARG A 122 8.52 4.28 -13.42
CA ARG A 122 8.53 4.89 -12.08
C ARG A 122 9.55 4.19 -11.18
N GLN A 123 10.82 4.54 -11.35
CA GLN A 123 11.93 3.93 -10.59
C GLN A 123 11.90 4.24 -9.08
N ASP A 124 11.17 5.29 -8.68
CA ASP A 124 10.94 5.69 -7.29
C ASP A 124 9.79 4.91 -6.62
N PHE A 125 9.07 4.08 -7.37
CA PHE A 125 7.89 3.37 -6.89
C PHE A 125 8.25 1.98 -6.34
N ALA A 126 8.11 1.81 -5.02
CA ALA A 126 8.44 0.57 -4.35
C ALA A 126 7.39 -0.53 -4.65
N MET A 127 7.88 -1.71 -5.01
CA MET A 127 7.09 -2.90 -5.37
C MET A 127 7.39 -4.00 -4.37
N LEU A 128 6.45 -4.27 -3.46
CA LEU A 128 6.64 -5.17 -2.33
C LEU A 128 5.69 -6.36 -2.40
N VAL A 129 6.17 -7.54 -2.01
CA VAL A 129 5.38 -8.78 -2.01
C VAL A 129 5.15 -9.27 -0.58
N GLY A 130 3.98 -9.84 -0.31
CA GLY A 130 3.58 -10.31 1.01
C GLY A 130 3.96 -11.76 1.32
N PRO A 131 3.56 -12.73 0.46
CA PRO A 131 3.81 -14.15 0.72
C PRO A 131 5.31 -14.48 0.58
N GLU A 132 5.86 -15.12 1.60
CA GLU A 132 7.30 -15.45 1.69
C GLU A 132 7.72 -16.43 0.58
N GLU A 133 6.81 -17.32 0.16
CA GLU A 133 7.08 -18.41 -0.76
C GLU A 133 7.47 -17.93 -2.17
N ILE A 134 6.97 -16.74 -2.56
CA ILE A 134 7.24 -16.13 -3.87
C ILE A 134 8.21 -14.94 -3.77
N THR A 135 8.68 -14.61 -2.56
CA THR A 135 9.49 -13.41 -2.34
C THR A 135 10.80 -13.44 -3.12
N ALA A 136 11.51 -14.57 -3.11
CA ALA A 136 12.76 -14.72 -3.85
C ALA A 136 12.58 -14.53 -5.36
N GLU A 137 11.53 -15.14 -5.94
CA GLU A 137 11.22 -15.01 -7.36
C GLU A 137 10.85 -13.57 -7.73
N CYS A 138 10.00 -12.91 -6.94
CA CYS A 138 9.61 -11.53 -7.18
C CYS A 138 10.82 -10.58 -7.12
N VAL A 139 11.74 -10.77 -6.18
CA VAL A 139 12.96 -9.94 -6.09
C VAL A 139 13.88 -10.18 -7.29
N LEU A 140 14.07 -11.44 -7.73
CA LEU A 140 14.86 -11.74 -8.93
C LEU A 140 14.31 -11.08 -10.20
N LEU A 141 13.00 -10.84 -10.25
CA LEU A 141 12.33 -10.20 -11.38
C LEU A 141 12.26 -8.66 -11.26
N GLY A 142 12.87 -8.07 -10.22
CA GLY A 142 12.93 -6.61 -10.03
C GLY A 142 12.00 -6.05 -8.95
N GLY A 143 11.36 -6.91 -8.15
CA GLY A 143 10.68 -6.49 -6.93
C GLY A 143 11.65 -5.96 -5.87
N HIS A 144 11.18 -5.05 -5.02
CA HIS A 144 12.02 -4.32 -4.08
C HIS A 144 12.13 -4.97 -2.69
N GLY A 145 11.32 -6.00 -2.39
CA GLY A 145 11.41 -6.76 -1.14
C GLY A 145 10.12 -7.42 -0.71
N GLY A 146 10.18 -8.12 0.43
CA GLY A 146 9.05 -8.81 1.07
C GLY A 146 8.54 -8.10 2.33
N ILE A 147 7.22 -8.14 2.58
CA ILE A 147 6.59 -7.82 3.86
C ILE A 147 5.77 -9.04 4.29
N GLU A 148 6.46 -9.95 4.97
CA GLU A 148 5.97 -11.25 5.41
C GLU A 148 5.18 -11.13 6.72
N ARG A 149 4.15 -11.96 6.90
CA ARG A 149 3.53 -12.15 8.22
C ARG A 149 4.16 -13.38 8.85
N ARG A 150 4.82 -13.20 9.99
CA ARG A 150 5.09 -14.29 10.95
C ARG A 150 4.00 -14.35 12.00
#